data_AF-A0A3D0XC79-F1
#
_entry.id   AF-A0A3D0XC79-F1
#
_cell.length_a   1.000
_cell.length_b   1.000
_cell.length_c   1.000
_cell.angle_alpha   90.00
_cell.angle_beta   90.00
_cell.angle_gamma   90.00
#
_symmetry.space_group_name_H-M   'P 1'
#
loop_
_entity.id
_entity.type
_entity.pdbx_description
1 polymer ?
#
loop_
_entity_poly.entity_id
_entity_poly.type
_entity_poly.pdbx_seq_one_letter_code
_entity_poly.pdbx_strand_id
1 'polypeptide(L)'
;YTQSRTPGQLVSGESPFKPEFEQFIKENPGRGTLKVQVSAAREAFPIKDVVVDVAVIHNGKRYTLYNDLTNSSGIVDRIVLLANSLENSLNSSTVGNGETQYLLSLYHPLFLPLNNIVVTIYDKVETILPVALTPTSRDEVQG
;
A
#
# COMPACT_ATOMS: atom_id res chain seq x y z
N TYR A 1 33.57 -5.82 -2.50
CA TYR A 1 32.44 -5.07 -1.92
C TYR A 1 31.16 -5.81 -2.25
N THR A 2 30.67 -6.64 -1.33
CA THR A 2 29.47 -7.47 -1.53
C THR A 2 28.29 -6.67 -0.98
N GLN A 3 27.38 -6.23 -1.84
CA GLN A 3 26.14 -5.60 -1.40
C GLN A 3 25.27 -6.66 -0.72
N SER A 4 25.05 -6.49 0.58
CA SER A 4 24.06 -7.24 1.34
C SER A 4 22.67 -6.92 0.78
N ARG A 5 22.04 -7.88 0.09
CA ARG A 5 20.66 -7.77 -0.35
C ARG A 5 19.73 -7.92 0.85
N THR A 6 18.96 -6.88 1.15
CA THR A 6 17.81 -6.99 2.05
C THR A 6 16.69 -7.73 1.30
N PRO A 7 16.14 -8.84 1.82
CA PRO A 7 14.97 -9.47 1.22
C PRO A 7 13.78 -8.50 1.27
N GLY A 8 13.25 -8.08 0.12
CA GLY A 8 12.07 -7.20 0.04
C GLY A 8 12.29 -5.88 -0.71
N GLN A 9 13.53 -5.48 -0.96
CA GLN A 9 13.80 -4.26 -1.72
C GLN A 9 13.61 -4.53 -3.22
N LEU A 10 12.54 -4.00 -3.81
CA LEU A 10 12.38 -3.94 -5.26
C LEU A 10 13.59 -3.22 -5.84
N VAL A 11 14.37 -3.91 -6.68
CA VAL A 11 15.47 -3.31 -7.41
C VAL A 11 14.91 -2.21 -8.29
N SER A 12 15.46 -1.00 -8.14
CA SER A 12 15.06 0.16 -8.94
C SER A 12 15.22 -0.18 -10.43
N GLY A 13 14.10 -0.40 -11.12
CA GLY A 13 14.04 -0.80 -12.53
C GLY A 13 13.22 -2.07 -12.84
N GLU A 14 13.00 -2.96 -11.87
CA GLU A 14 12.09 -4.11 -12.06
C GLU A 14 10.65 -3.70 -11.68
N SER A 15 9.74 -3.84 -12.64
CA SER A 15 8.30 -3.73 -12.37
C SER A 15 7.91 -4.82 -11.35
N PRO A 16 7.19 -4.49 -10.26
CA PRO A 16 6.65 -5.52 -9.37
C PRO A 16 5.60 -6.40 -10.06
N PHE A 17 5.12 -5.96 -11.23
CA PHE A 17 4.19 -6.71 -12.08
C PHE A 17 4.98 -7.62 -13.02
N LYS A 18 4.86 -8.93 -12.77
CA LYS A 18 5.40 -10.04 -13.56
C LYS A 18 4.61 -10.24 -14.87
N PRO A 19 5.09 -11.06 -15.83
CA PRO A 19 4.39 -11.30 -17.10
C PRO A 19 2.94 -11.80 -16.96
N GLU A 20 2.62 -12.55 -15.90
CA GLU A 20 1.24 -12.96 -15.63
C GLU A 20 0.27 -11.79 -15.37
N PHE A 21 0.78 -10.58 -15.12
CA PHE A 21 0.01 -9.34 -15.00
C PHE A 21 -0.15 -8.58 -16.31
N GLU A 22 0.27 -9.11 -17.45
CA GLU A 22 0.22 -8.38 -18.74
C GLU A 22 -1.14 -7.76 -19.03
N GLN A 23 -2.23 -8.52 -18.80
CA GLN A 23 -3.58 -8.00 -18.98
C GLN A 23 -3.90 -6.88 -17.98
N PHE A 24 -3.57 -7.06 -16.71
CA PHE A 24 -3.76 -6.05 -15.66
C PHE A 24 -2.97 -4.76 -15.97
N ILE A 25 -1.75 -4.87 -16.50
CA ILE A 25 -0.93 -3.73 -16.93
C ILE A 25 -1.58 -3.00 -18.11
N LYS A 26 -2.11 -3.74 -19.09
CA LYS A 26 -2.80 -3.18 -20.27
C LYS A 26 -4.09 -2.45 -19.88
N GLU A 27 -4.85 -3.01 -18.94
CA GLU A 27 -6.10 -2.43 -18.45
C GLU A 27 -5.88 -1.21 -17.55
N ASN A 28 -4.69 -1.10 -16.92
CA ASN A 28 -4.33 -0.02 -16.01
C ASN A 28 -3.09 0.74 -16.52
N PRO A 29 -3.19 1.47 -17.65
CA PRO A 29 -2.05 2.15 -18.26
C PRO A 29 -1.60 3.40 -17.49
N GLY A 30 -2.46 3.96 -16.63
CA GLY A 30 -2.18 5.13 -15.80
C GLY A 30 -1.30 4.81 -14.59
N ARG A 31 -0.84 5.86 -13.90
CA ARG A 31 -0.03 5.75 -12.68
C ARG A 31 -0.52 6.73 -11.64
N GLY A 32 -0.82 6.23 -10.44
CA GLY A 32 -1.07 7.05 -9.26
C GLY A 32 0.02 6.84 -8.21
N THR A 33 0.01 7.69 -7.20
CA THR A 33 0.94 7.56 -6.06
C THR A 33 0.16 7.40 -4.76
N LEU A 34 0.67 6.56 -3.87
CA LEU A 34 0.13 6.38 -2.52
C LEU A 34 1.16 6.87 -1.51
N LYS A 35 0.66 7.64 -0.54
CA LYS A 35 1.36 8.02 0.68
C LYS A 35 0.59 7.49 1.88
N VAL A 36 1.24 6.69 2.71
CA VAL A 36 0.67 6.12 3.93
C VAL A 36 1.24 6.89 5.12
N GLN A 37 0.37 7.37 6.00
CA GLN A 37 0.74 8.07 7.23
C GLN A 37 0.23 7.30 8.43
N VAL A 38 1.13 6.69 9.18
CA VAL A 38 0.79 5.81 10.30
C VAL A 38 1.04 6.51 11.62
N SER A 39 0.02 6.47 12.47
CA SER A 39 0.03 7.14 13.75
C SER A 39 -0.70 6.33 14.82
N ALA A 40 -0.61 6.74 16.09
CA ALA A 40 -1.41 6.22 17.19
C ALA A 40 -2.01 7.37 18.01
N ALA A 41 -2.91 7.02 18.94
CA ALA A 41 -3.59 7.96 19.84
C ALA A 41 -4.27 9.13 19.11
N ARG A 42 -5.14 8.81 18.14
CA ARG A 42 -5.88 9.79 17.31
C ARG A 42 -4.93 10.75 16.57
N GLU A 43 -3.99 10.18 15.82
CA GLU A 43 -3.05 10.92 14.97
C GLU A 43 -1.99 11.76 15.70
N ALA A 44 -1.93 11.69 17.03
CA ALA A 44 -1.01 12.48 17.82
C ALA A 44 0.46 12.01 17.73
N PHE A 45 0.68 10.70 17.54
CA PHE A 45 2.04 10.12 17.56
C PHE A 45 2.36 9.37 16.26
N PRO A 46 3.31 9.82 15.44
CA PRO A 46 3.76 9.06 14.28
C PRO A 46 4.47 7.78 14.71
N ILE A 47 4.21 6.67 14.01
CA ILE A 47 4.79 5.36 14.34
C ILE A 47 5.79 4.96 13.26
N LYS A 48 7.07 4.89 13.64
CA LYS A 48 8.17 4.39 12.80
C LYS A 48 8.20 2.87 12.75
N ASP A 49 8.93 2.32 11.77
CA ASP A 49 9.21 0.90 11.60
C ASP A 49 7.93 0.03 11.47
N VAL A 50 6.84 0.61 10.99
CA VAL A 50 5.63 -0.13 10.63
C VAL A 50 5.84 -0.73 9.25
N VAL A 51 5.71 -2.04 9.13
CA VAL A 51 5.70 -2.71 7.82
C VAL A 51 4.44 -2.31 7.08
N VAL A 52 4.61 -1.79 5.87
CA VAL A 52 3.55 -1.41 4.95
C VAL A 52 3.62 -2.33 3.72
N ASP A 53 2.69 -3.28 3.64
CA ASP A 53 2.58 -4.23 2.52
C ASP A 53 1.40 -3.84 1.63
N VAL A 54 1.69 -3.48 0.39
CA VAL A 54 0.67 -3.20 -0.64
C VAL A 54 0.60 -4.38 -1.58
N ALA A 55 -0.61 -4.89 -1.80
CA ALA A 55 -0.84 -6.03 -2.67
C ALA A 55 -2.04 -5.81 -3.59
N VAL A 56 -2.12 -6.65 -4.62
CA VAL A 56 -3.30 -6.80 -5.45
C VAL A 56 -3.80 -8.24 -5.40
N ILE A 57 -5.11 -8.44 -5.52
CA ILE A 57 -5.69 -9.76 -5.81
C ILE A 57 -5.77 -9.89 -7.32
N HIS A 58 -5.05 -10.87 -7.88
CA HIS A 58 -5.07 -11.16 -9.30
C HIS A 58 -5.31 -12.67 -9.48
N ASN A 59 -6.32 -13.04 -10.27
CA ASN A 59 -6.73 -14.44 -10.48
C ASN A 59 -6.92 -15.23 -9.16
N GLY A 60 -7.55 -14.59 -8.17
CA GLY A 60 -7.81 -15.19 -6.85
C GLY A 60 -6.59 -15.34 -5.93
N LYS A 61 -5.41 -14.84 -6.33
CA LYS A 61 -4.18 -14.90 -5.54
C LYS A 61 -3.74 -13.50 -5.12
N ARG A 62 -3.21 -13.37 -3.90
CA ARG A 62 -2.59 -12.14 -3.40
C ARG A 62 -1.15 -12.04 -3.90
N TYR A 63 -0.78 -10.88 -4.42
CA TYR A 63 0.59 -10.57 -4.81
C TYR A 63 1.03 -9.26 -4.19
N THR A 64 2.09 -9.31 -3.37
CA THR A 64 2.76 -8.12 -2.85
C THR A 64 3.43 -7.37 -3.99
N LEU A 65 3.11 -6.08 -4.09
CA LEU A 65 3.63 -5.14 -5.08
C LEU A 65 4.61 -4.15 -4.48
N TYR A 66 4.50 -3.90 -3.18
CA TYR A 66 5.38 -3.00 -2.45
C TYR A 66 5.46 -3.43 -0.98
N ASN A 67 6.65 -3.36 -0.39
CA ASN A 67 6.89 -3.64 1.01
C ASN A 67 8.01 -2.74 1.53
N ASP A 68 7.72 -1.93 2.54
CA ASP A 68 8.71 -1.05 3.17
C ASP A 68 8.30 -0.69 4.60
N LEU A 69 9.15 0.06 5.31
CA LEU A 69 8.94 0.51 6.67
C LEU A 69 8.64 2.01 6.73
N THR A 70 7.71 2.40 7.60
CA THR A 70 7.52 3.83 7.91
C THR A 70 8.79 4.44 8.51
N ASN A 71 9.13 5.65 8.07
CA ASN A 71 10.25 6.41 8.63
C ASN A 71 9.92 7.01 10.02
N SER A 72 10.83 7.81 10.58
CA SER A 72 10.66 8.46 11.89
C SER A 72 9.43 9.38 12.00
N SER A 73 8.92 9.87 10.86
CA SER A 73 7.70 10.69 10.80
C SER A 73 6.44 9.84 10.62
N GLY A 74 6.55 8.51 10.64
CA GLY A 74 5.44 7.59 10.45
C GLY A 74 4.97 7.49 9.00
N ILE A 75 5.83 7.83 8.03
CA ILE A 75 5.44 7.96 6.63
C ILE A 75 6.16 6.93 5.75
N VAL A 76 5.39 6.35 4.83
CA VAL A 76 5.90 5.78 3.57
C VAL A 76 5.29 6.59 2.44
N ASP A 77 6.12 7.08 1.51
CA ASP A 77 5.69 7.95 0.41
C ASP A 77 6.11 7.40 -0.96
N ARG A 78 5.60 8.05 -2.03
CA ARG A 78 5.96 7.75 -3.42
C ARG A 78 5.78 6.28 -3.83
N ILE A 79 4.80 5.60 -3.25
CA ILE A 79 4.43 4.25 -3.69
C ILE A 79 3.71 4.39 -5.03
N VAL A 80 4.40 4.09 -6.13
CA VAL A 80 3.83 4.18 -7.48
C VAL A 80 3.04 2.92 -7.79
N LEU A 81 1.76 3.08 -8.13
CA LEU A 81 0.84 1.98 -8.44
C LEU A 81 0.19 2.21 -9.81
N LEU A 82 -0.23 1.12 -10.45
CA LEU A 82 -0.99 1.22 -11.69
C LEU A 82 -2.36 1.84 -11.37
N ALA A 83 -2.90 2.55 -12.34
CA ALA A 83 -4.24 3.11 -12.27
C ALA A 83 -4.93 2.92 -13.62
N ASN A 84 -6.24 2.81 -13.62
CA ASN A 84 -7.02 2.95 -14.84
C ASN A 84 -6.82 4.36 -15.40
N SER A 85 -6.93 4.54 -16.72
CA SER A 85 -6.75 5.87 -17.31
C SER A 85 -7.75 6.88 -16.74
N LEU A 86 -7.34 8.15 -16.67
CA LEU A 86 -8.21 9.23 -16.22
C LEU A 86 -9.50 9.33 -17.06
N GLU A 87 -9.42 9.05 -18.37
CA GLU A 87 -10.56 9.06 -19.29
C GLU A 87 -11.62 8.01 -18.94
N ASN A 88 -11.20 6.80 -18.54
CA ASN A 88 -12.09 5.73 -18.09
C ASN A 88 -12.66 6.00 -16.69
N SER A 89 -11.92 6.74 -15.86
CA SER A 89 -12.35 7.12 -14.50
C SER A 89 -13.42 8.21 -14.50
N LEU A 90 -13.47 9.04 -15.54
CA LEU A 90 -14.41 10.17 -15.67
C LEU A 90 -15.61 9.89 -16.58
N ASN A 91 -15.65 8.73 -17.23
CA ASN A 91 -16.75 8.36 -18.12
C ASN A 91 -17.96 7.85 -17.31
N SER A 92 -19.07 8.59 -17.35
CA SER A 92 -20.31 8.23 -16.67
C SER A 92 -21.02 7.00 -17.26
N SER A 93 -20.58 6.50 -18.42
CA SER A 93 -21.05 5.23 -18.99
C SER A 93 -20.33 4.01 -18.41
N THR A 94 -19.24 4.21 -17.66
CA THR A 94 -18.42 3.15 -17.02
C THR A 94 -18.42 3.23 -15.49
N VAL A 95 -19.44 3.88 -14.92
CA VAL A 95 -19.61 4.07 -13.46
C VAL A 95 -19.38 2.74 -12.72
N GLY A 96 -18.27 2.69 -11.97
CA GLY A 96 -17.84 1.53 -11.19
C GLY A 96 -16.58 0.80 -11.68
N ASN A 97 -16.10 1.06 -12.91
CA ASN A 97 -14.93 0.35 -13.50
C ASN A 97 -13.66 1.20 -13.63
N GLY A 98 -13.68 2.45 -13.19
CA GLY A 98 -12.54 3.38 -13.24
C GLY A 98 -11.55 3.25 -12.08
N GLU A 99 -11.89 2.48 -11.05
CA GLU A 99 -11.12 2.40 -9.81
C GLU A 99 -10.14 1.24 -9.84
N THR A 100 -8.85 1.53 -9.64
CA THR A 100 -7.85 0.48 -9.41
C THR A 100 -7.66 0.31 -7.91
N GLN A 101 -8.14 -0.81 -7.38
CA GLN A 101 -8.11 -1.10 -5.95
C GLN A 101 -6.92 -1.99 -5.56
N TYR A 102 -6.34 -1.70 -4.41
CA TYR A 102 -5.26 -2.45 -3.80
C TYR A 102 -5.59 -2.78 -2.34
N LEU A 103 -4.86 -3.75 -1.79
CA LEU A 103 -4.97 -4.18 -0.40
C LEU A 103 -3.72 -3.80 0.38
N LEU A 104 -3.91 -2.96 1.39
CA LEU A 104 -2.88 -2.55 2.33
C LEU A 104 -2.96 -3.42 3.59
N SER A 105 -1.80 -3.94 4.02
CA SER A 105 -1.65 -4.56 5.33
C SER A 105 -0.53 -3.87 6.09
N LEU A 106 -0.75 -3.59 7.38
CA LEU A 106 0.19 -2.95 8.27
C LEU A 106 0.51 -3.85 9.46
N TYR A 107 1.79 -3.93 9.78
CA TYR A 107 2.26 -4.72 10.92
C TYR A 107 3.33 -3.96 11.72
N HIS A 108 3.17 -3.97 13.04
CA HIS A 108 4.19 -3.55 13.99
C HIS A 108 4.04 -4.39 15.27
N PRO A 109 5.13 -4.91 15.87
CA PRO A 109 5.04 -5.86 17.00
C PRO A 109 4.28 -5.38 18.25
N LEU A 110 4.14 -4.06 18.41
CA LEU A 110 3.47 -3.42 19.55
C LEU A 110 2.02 -2.98 19.27
N PHE A 111 1.50 -3.23 18.07
CA PHE A 111 0.17 -2.82 17.66
C PHE A 111 -0.62 -3.98 17.06
N LEU A 112 -1.95 -3.87 17.12
CA LEU A 112 -2.82 -4.80 16.41
C LEU A 112 -2.58 -4.66 14.89
N PRO A 113 -2.40 -5.79 14.17
CA PRO A 113 -2.21 -5.74 12.73
C PRO A 113 -3.49 -5.28 12.04
N LEU A 114 -3.32 -4.49 10.98
CA LEU A 114 -4.42 -4.14 10.08
C LEU A 114 -4.19 -4.89 8.77
N ASN A 115 -5.17 -5.65 8.30
CA ASN A 115 -5.02 -6.48 7.12
C ASN A 115 -6.08 -6.14 6.09
N ASN A 116 -5.66 -6.15 4.82
CA ASN A 116 -6.57 -6.01 3.66
C ASN A 116 -7.44 -4.75 3.68
N ILE A 117 -6.88 -3.60 4.12
CA ILE A 117 -7.53 -2.31 3.93
C ILE A 117 -7.57 -2.02 2.43
N VAL A 118 -8.76 -1.77 1.89
CA VAL A 118 -8.92 -1.41 0.48
C VAL A 118 -8.51 0.04 0.27
N VAL A 119 -7.66 0.28 -0.72
CA VAL A 119 -7.26 1.62 -1.16
C VAL A 119 -7.47 1.77 -2.66
N THR A 120 -8.08 2.87 -3.08
CA THR A 120 -8.30 3.20 -4.49
C THR A 120 -7.23 4.17 -4.98
N ILE A 121 -6.69 3.88 -6.16
CA ILE A 121 -5.67 4.70 -6.83
C ILE A 121 -6.24 5.24 -8.13
N TYR A 122 -5.99 6.52 -8.39
CA TYR A 122 -6.41 7.23 -9.60
C TYR A 122 -5.18 7.73 -10.37
N ASP A 123 -5.30 7.79 -11.70
CA ASP A 123 -4.22 8.25 -12.57
C ASP A 123 -3.84 9.70 -12.26
N LYS A 124 -2.53 9.95 -12.11
CA LYS A 124 -1.91 11.25 -11.80
C LYS A 124 -2.34 11.87 -10.46
N VAL A 125 -2.96 11.10 -9.57
CA VAL A 125 -3.36 11.55 -8.23
C VAL A 125 -2.39 11.01 -7.18
N GLU A 126 -2.07 11.85 -6.19
CA GLU A 126 -1.48 11.42 -4.92
C GLU A 126 -2.59 11.10 -3.93
N THR A 127 -2.81 9.82 -3.67
CA THR A 127 -3.70 9.33 -2.62
C THR A 127 -2.95 9.38 -1.28
N ILE A 128 -3.47 10.14 -0.32
CA ILE A 128 -2.94 10.19 1.04
C ILE A 128 -3.86 9.37 1.96
N LEU A 129 -3.30 8.35 2.58
CA LEU A 129 -4.03 7.45 3.48
C LEU A 129 -3.51 7.58 4.92
N PRO A 130 -4.23 8.31 5.80
CA PRO A 130 -3.97 8.30 7.23
C PRO A 130 -4.46 6.97 7.84
N VAL A 131 -3.63 6.36 8.69
CA VAL A 131 -3.92 5.11 9.39
C VAL A 131 -3.58 5.26 10.86
N ALA A 132 -4.56 5.01 11.73
CA ALA A 132 -4.36 4.98 13.18
C ALA A 132 -4.23 3.52 13.66
N LEU A 133 -3.11 3.18 14.29
CA LEU A 133 -2.88 1.88 14.90
C LEU A 133 -3.36 1.87 16.36
N THR A 134 -3.90 0.73 16.75
CA THR A 134 -4.31 0.44 18.13
C THR A 134 -3.21 -0.36 18.81
N PRO A 135 -2.65 0.10 19.94
CA PRO A 135 -1.65 -0.66 20.69
C PRO A 135 -2.18 -2.04 21.08
N THR A 136 -1.32 -3.05 21.01
CA THR A 136 -1.61 -4.34 21.66
C THR A 136 -1.51 -4.08 23.16
N SER A 137 -2.62 -4.15 23.89
CA SER A 137 -2.59 -3.99 25.34
C SER A 137 -1.57 -4.97 25.94
N ARG A 138 -0.59 -4.46 26.68
CA ARG A 138 0.26 -5.27 27.58
C ARG A 138 -0.28 -5.18 29.01
N ASP A 139 -1.59 -5.21 29.17
CA ASP A 139 -2.28 -5.11 30.46
C ASP A 139 -3.47 -6.09 30.52
N GLU A 140 -3.16 -7.38 30.53
CA GLU A 140 -3.87 -8.34 31.39
C GLU A 140 -2.84 -8.91 32.37
N VAL A 141 -2.30 -8.04 33.24
CA VAL A 141 -1.87 -8.53 34.54
C VAL A 141 -3.14 -8.74 35.36
N GLN A 142 -3.53 -9.99 35.51
CA GLN A 142 -4.56 -10.42 36.43
C GLN A 142 -4.27 -9.81 37.81
N GLY A 143 -5.14 -8.90 38.24
CA GLY A 143 -5.24 -8.46 39.63
C GLY A 143 -6.23 -9.32 40.39
#